data_AF-A0A9E4EDZ8-F1
#
_entry.id   AF-A0A9E4EDZ8-F1
#
_cell.length_a   1.000
_cell.length_b   1.000
_cell.length_c   1.000
_cell.angle_alpha   90.00
_cell.angle_beta   90.00
_cell.angle_gamma   90.00
#
_symmetry.space_group_name_H-M   'P 1'
#
loop_
_entity.id
_entity.type
_entity.pdbx_description
1 polymer ?
#
loop_
_entity_poly.entity_id
_entity_poly.type
_entity_poly.pdbx_seq_one_letter_code
_entity_poly.pdbx_strand_id
1 'polypeptide(L)'
;MEQLYQYRLRKLAVARGLWLFTGLFGGHRFYLDRPVTGIIMFFTFGGLGLWWLIDLALLGRMTRSFNSEQIVRHAAGDPPRQLSFMPPLRAGLIPRVPAWAAKRGKRGRLPGDMLVVAAAGFGAGTLVAEAVPEPAVAALALVGITLLGARWDTLSRLPVLRVLDRWNHRLRLFYYFNDPGGPLRLFFRGPLAVFAMARKRARVEAFLYLKLGAWFTMAFVVVEAIQYVSAGTRLGELPGALMLQTVARFTAVYTLTAPIGATLTKRLLLDASDRLVWWMAAITLLAFVSGATGGFF
;
A
#
# COMPACT_ATOMS: atom_id res chain seq x y z
N MET A 1 19.13 7.16 -9.41
CA MET A 1 19.17 5.68 -9.32
C MET A 1 19.84 5.23 -8.02
N GLU A 2 21.01 5.74 -7.67
CA GLU A 2 21.76 5.33 -6.46
C GLU A 2 20.96 5.46 -5.16
N GLN A 3 20.20 6.54 -4.97
CA GLN A 3 19.34 6.68 -3.78
C GLN A 3 18.27 5.59 -3.65
N LEU A 4 17.85 4.98 -4.77
CA LEU A 4 16.86 3.89 -4.82
C LEU A 4 17.48 2.54 -4.50
N TYR A 5 18.79 2.42 -4.67
CA TYR A 5 19.59 1.25 -4.29
C TYR A 5 20.24 1.43 -2.92
N GLN A 6 19.65 2.25 -2.04
CA GLN A 6 20.11 2.33 -0.66
C GLN A 6 19.72 1.07 0.12
N TYR A 7 20.72 0.28 0.52
CA TYR A 7 20.56 -0.90 1.36
C TYR A 7 20.41 -0.47 2.83
N ARG A 8 19.19 -0.15 3.23
CA ARG A 8 18.91 0.20 4.63
C ARG A 8 18.79 -1.06 5.48
N LEU A 9 19.74 -1.20 6.39
CA LEU A 9 19.67 -2.20 7.45
C LEU A 9 18.54 -1.87 8.44
N ARG A 10 17.97 -2.92 9.02
CA ARG A 10 16.88 -2.85 10.00
C ARG A 10 17.45 -2.85 11.40
N LYS A 11 16.85 -2.01 12.25
CA LYS A 11 17.21 -1.91 13.66
C LYS A 11 16.30 -2.83 14.47
N LEU A 12 16.91 -3.67 15.32
CA LEU A 12 16.16 -4.57 16.20
C LEU A 12 15.23 -3.81 17.15
N ALA A 13 15.66 -2.65 17.66
CA ALA A 13 14.84 -1.81 18.54
C ALA A 13 13.53 -1.36 17.88
N VAL A 14 13.59 -0.95 16.60
CA VAL A 14 12.40 -0.56 15.84
C VAL A 14 11.49 -1.77 15.60
N ALA A 15 12.08 -2.92 15.28
CA ALA A 15 11.32 -4.16 15.12
C ALA A 15 10.61 -4.57 16.42
N ARG A 16 11.27 -4.39 17.59
CA ARG A 16 10.69 -4.66 18.92
C ARG A 16 9.56 -3.69 19.25
N GLY A 17 9.72 -2.41 18.98
CA GLY A 17 8.65 -1.42 19.14
C GLY A 17 7.42 -1.78 18.29
N LEU A 18 7.63 -2.11 17.02
CA LEU A 18 6.53 -2.56 16.14
C LEU A 18 5.89 -3.86 16.63
N TRP A 19 6.67 -4.81 17.15
CA TRP A 19 6.15 -6.03 17.74
C TRP A 19 5.30 -5.76 18.99
N LEU A 20 5.67 -4.78 19.83
CA LEU A 20 4.92 -4.44 21.02
C LEU A 20 3.56 -3.79 20.68
N PHE A 21 3.57 -2.79 19.80
CA PHE A 21 2.36 -1.99 19.51
C PHE A 21 1.46 -2.57 18.40
N THR A 22 2.05 -3.25 17.42
CA THR A 22 1.33 -3.78 16.23
C THR A 22 1.53 -5.29 16.06
N GLY A 23 1.98 -5.96 17.12
CA GLY A 23 2.37 -7.36 17.11
C GLY A 23 1.26 -8.30 16.68
N LEU A 24 0.06 -8.15 17.24
CA LEU A 24 -1.11 -8.98 16.89
C LEU A 24 -1.47 -8.90 15.39
N PHE A 25 -1.14 -7.80 14.73
CA PHE A 25 -1.37 -7.56 13.30
C PHE A 25 -0.15 -7.86 12.41
N GLY A 26 0.99 -8.23 13.01
CA GLY A 26 2.21 -8.59 12.29
C GLY A 26 3.03 -7.41 11.74
N GLY A 27 2.91 -6.20 12.29
CA GLY A 27 3.62 -5.01 11.80
C GLY A 27 5.14 -5.15 11.75
N HIS A 28 5.74 -5.86 12.72
CA HIS A 28 7.17 -6.20 12.72
C HIS A 28 7.59 -7.10 11.55
N ARG A 29 6.70 -7.99 11.07
CA ARG A 29 6.96 -8.84 9.90
C ARG A 29 6.92 -8.04 8.60
N PHE A 30 6.03 -7.06 8.50
CA PHE A 30 6.01 -6.13 7.37
C PHE A 30 7.26 -5.24 7.33
N TYR A 31 7.78 -4.81 8.49
CA TYR A 31 9.04 -4.07 8.59
C TYR A 31 10.26 -4.88 8.14
N LEU A 32 10.28 -6.19 8.40
CA LEU A 32 11.34 -7.12 8.01
C LEU A 32 11.16 -7.74 6.61
N ASP A 33 10.25 -7.19 5.79
CA ASP A 33 9.95 -7.66 4.44
C ASP A 33 9.56 -9.14 4.33
N ARG A 34 8.75 -9.59 5.30
CA ARG A 34 8.12 -10.91 5.29
C ARG A 34 6.61 -10.79 5.09
N PRO A 35 6.14 -10.25 3.94
CA PRO A 35 4.73 -9.93 3.73
C PRO A 35 3.83 -11.16 3.83
N VAL A 36 4.26 -12.32 3.29
CA VAL A 36 3.47 -13.57 3.34
C VAL A 36 3.12 -13.93 4.78
N THR A 37 4.13 -14.04 5.64
CA THR A 37 3.90 -14.39 7.05
C THR A 37 3.23 -13.27 7.84
N GLY A 38 3.43 -12.00 7.46
CA GLY A 38 2.74 -10.86 8.07
C GLY A 38 1.25 -10.87 7.76
N ILE A 39 0.86 -11.17 6.52
CA ILE A 39 -0.54 -11.30 6.09
C ILE A 39 -1.22 -12.48 6.79
N ILE A 40 -0.55 -13.64 6.86
CA ILE A 40 -1.08 -14.79 7.61
C ILE A 40 -1.29 -14.42 9.08
N MET A 41 -0.32 -13.73 9.68
CA MET A 41 -0.43 -13.27 11.06
C MET A 41 -1.57 -12.25 11.24
N PHE A 42 -1.77 -11.34 10.28
CA PHE A 42 -2.85 -10.36 10.29
C PHE A 42 -4.23 -11.02 10.29
N PHE A 43 -4.48 -11.96 9.36
CA PHE A 43 -5.78 -12.64 9.27
C PHE A 43 -6.03 -13.63 10.41
N THR A 44 -4.98 -14.17 11.03
CA THR A 44 -5.09 -15.03 12.23
C THR A 44 -5.02 -14.25 13.53
N PHE A 45 -4.87 -12.92 13.48
CA PHE A 45 -4.67 -12.04 14.64
C PHE A 45 -3.58 -12.56 15.59
N GLY A 46 -2.45 -12.95 15.01
CA GLY A 46 -1.33 -13.52 15.75
C GLY A 46 -1.57 -14.96 16.23
N GLY A 47 -2.53 -15.68 15.65
CA GLY A 47 -2.90 -17.03 16.08
C GLY A 47 -3.33 -17.05 17.53
N LEU A 48 -4.22 -16.11 17.91
CA LEU A 48 -4.67 -15.87 19.30
C LEU A 48 -3.53 -15.44 20.24
N GLY A 49 -2.57 -14.67 19.73
CA GLY A 49 -1.41 -14.20 20.50
C GLY A 49 -0.24 -15.19 20.61
N LEU A 50 -0.38 -16.44 20.13
CA LEU A 50 0.71 -17.41 20.15
C LEU A 50 1.88 -16.97 19.26
N TRP A 51 1.60 -16.44 18.07
CA TRP A 51 2.64 -15.91 17.19
C TRP A 51 3.34 -14.70 17.80
N TRP A 52 2.61 -13.89 18.56
CA TRP A 52 3.17 -12.74 19.26
C TRP A 52 4.23 -13.19 20.30
N LEU A 53 3.94 -14.25 21.07
CA LEU A 53 4.89 -14.83 22.02
C LEU A 53 6.10 -15.48 21.32
N ILE A 54 5.88 -16.28 20.28
CA ILE A 54 6.95 -16.94 19.52
C ILE A 54 7.88 -15.90 18.88
N ASP A 55 7.32 -14.80 18.38
CA ASP A 55 8.09 -13.75 17.72
C ASP A 55 9.05 -13.03 18.68
N LEU A 56 8.80 -13.03 19.99
CA LEU A 56 9.75 -12.50 20.98
C LEU A 56 11.13 -13.16 20.85
N ALA A 57 11.17 -14.49 20.69
CA ALA A 57 12.39 -15.25 20.51
C ALA A 57 12.96 -15.15 19.07
N LEU A 58 12.08 -15.11 18.06
CA LEU A 58 12.49 -15.14 16.65
C LEU A 58 12.97 -13.78 16.11
N LEU A 59 12.55 -12.66 16.70
CA LEU A 59 12.74 -11.32 16.13
C LEU A 59 14.23 -10.97 15.90
N GLY A 60 15.10 -11.36 16.84
CA GLY A 60 16.54 -11.17 16.72
C GLY A 60 17.13 -11.91 15.53
N ARG A 61 16.75 -13.18 15.34
CA ARG A 61 17.19 -14.01 14.20
C ARG A 61 16.67 -13.46 12.88
N MET A 62 15.39 -13.05 12.83
CA MET A 62 14.80 -12.48 11.62
C MET A 62 15.48 -11.17 11.19
N THR A 63 15.82 -10.31 12.15
CA THR A 63 16.50 -9.03 11.87
C THR A 63 17.92 -9.26 11.34
N ARG A 64 18.69 -10.16 11.98
CA ARG A 64 20.04 -10.51 11.51
C ARG A 64 19.99 -11.12 10.11
N SER A 65 19.12 -12.10 9.89
CA SER A 65 18.93 -12.73 8.58
C SER A 65 18.60 -11.71 7.49
N PHE A 66 17.70 -10.75 7.75
CA PHE A 66 17.39 -9.69 6.79
C PHE A 66 18.63 -8.83 6.48
N ASN A 67 19.34 -8.38 7.51
CA ASN A 67 20.51 -7.51 7.34
C ASN A 67 21.64 -8.23 6.58
N SER A 68 21.93 -9.49 6.91
CA SER A 68 22.90 -10.31 6.19
C SER A 68 22.52 -10.47 4.70
N GLU A 69 21.25 -10.74 4.41
CA GLU A 69 20.77 -10.84 3.01
C GLU A 69 20.98 -9.51 2.25
N GLN A 70 20.69 -8.35 2.86
CA GLN A 70 20.92 -7.05 2.23
C GLN A 70 22.39 -6.79 1.94
N ILE A 71 23.28 -7.17 2.86
CA ILE A 71 24.74 -7.01 2.70
C ILE A 71 25.24 -7.85 1.51
N VAL A 72 24.79 -9.11 1.40
CA VAL A 72 25.16 -9.98 0.28
C VAL A 72 24.66 -9.42 -1.06
N ARG A 73 23.41 -8.95 -1.11
CA ARG A 73 22.84 -8.33 -2.33
C ARG A 73 23.59 -7.07 -2.73
N HIS A 74 23.97 -6.24 -1.76
CA HIS A 74 24.78 -5.05 -2.00
C HIS A 74 26.13 -5.41 -2.62
N ALA A 75 26.83 -6.41 -2.05
CA ALA A 75 28.11 -6.89 -2.59
C ALA A 75 27.98 -7.46 -4.01
N ALA A 76 26.86 -8.10 -4.34
CA ALA A 76 26.58 -8.59 -5.68
C ALA A 76 26.16 -7.49 -6.69
N GLY A 77 25.80 -6.29 -6.22
CA GLY A 77 25.21 -5.23 -7.04
C GLY A 77 23.74 -5.46 -7.42
N ASP A 78 23.07 -6.39 -6.72
CA ASP A 78 21.68 -6.75 -6.91
C ASP A 78 20.74 -5.82 -6.15
N PRO A 79 19.60 -5.39 -6.71
CA PRO A 79 18.67 -4.52 -6.00
C PRO A 79 18.29 -5.04 -4.60
N PRO A 80 18.03 -4.12 -3.65
CA PRO A 80 17.63 -4.50 -2.30
C PRO A 80 16.38 -5.39 -2.37
N ARG A 81 16.20 -6.29 -1.40
CA ARG A 81 15.10 -7.28 -1.39
C ARG A 81 13.71 -6.71 -1.72
N GLN A 82 13.44 -5.47 -1.31
CA GLN A 82 12.18 -4.78 -1.56
C GLN A 82 11.96 -4.38 -3.02
N LEU A 83 13.05 -4.26 -3.78
CA LEU A 83 13.11 -3.84 -5.17
C LEU A 83 13.67 -4.95 -6.06
N SER A 84 13.56 -6.22 -5.64
CA SER A 84 14.12 -7.36 -6.36
C SER A 84 13.57 -7.57 -7.78
N PHE A 85 12.57 -6.78 -8.19
CA PHE A 85 12.00 -6.76 -9.54
C PHE A 85 12.74 -5.83 -10.50
N MET A 86 13.69 -5.02 -10.00
CA MET A 86 14.49 -4.13 -10.83
C MET A 86 15.66 -4.86 -11.49
N PRO A 87 16.17 -4.37 -12.64
CA PRO A 87 17.44 -4.82 -13.18
C PRO A 87 18.59 -4.37 -12.27
N PRO A 88 19.75 -5.06 -12.22
CA PRO A 88 20.90 -4.62 -11.43
C PRO A 88 21.42 -3.25 -11.86
N LEU A 89 22.10 -2.54 -10.95
CA LEU A 89 22.61 -1.17 -11.14
C LEU A 89 23.49 -0.95 -12.37
N ARG A 90 24.01 -2.03 -12.96
CA ARG A 90 24.85 -2.03 -14.16
C ARG A 90 24.07 -1.71 -15.45
N ALA A 91 22.74 -1.63 -15.39
CA ALA A 91 21.93 -1.16 -16.51
C ALA A 91 22.10 0.37 -16.66
N GLY A 92 22.50 0.83 -17.85
CA GLY A 92 22.80 2.24 -18.15
C GLY A 92 21.62 3.22 -18.03
N LEU A 93 21.65 4.32 -18.80
CA LEU A 93 20.63 5.37 -18.75
C LEU A 93 19.22 4.79 -18.96
N ILE A 94 18.35 4.95 -17.97
CA ILE A 94 16.96 4.54 -18.03
C ILE A 94 16.16 5.58 -18.85
N PRO A 95 15.42 5.17 -19.90
CA PRO A 95 14.59 6.09 -20.68
C PRO A 95 13.57 6.83 -19.81
N ARG A 96 13.21 8.06 -20.16
CA ARG A 96 12.21 8.80 -19.37
C ARG A 96 10.83 8.14 -19.35
N VAL A 97 10.46 7.47 -20.45
CA VAL A 97 9.16 6.83 -20.63
C VAL A 97 9.32 5.30 -20.58
N PRO A 98 8.44 4.57 -19.88
CA PRO A 98 8.56 3.12 -19.79
C PRO A 98 8.29 2.43 -21.12
N ALA A 99 8.96 1.31 -21.38
CA ALA A 99 8.88 0.58 -22.65
C ALA A 99 7.45 0.16 -23.04
N TRP A 100 6.59 -0.14 -22.06
CA TRP A 100 5.20 -0.52 -22.31
C TRP A 100 4.28 0.66 -22.63
N ALA A 101 4.72 1.92 -22.47
CA ALA A 101 3.90 3.11 -22.72
C ALA A 101 3.35 3.14 -24.15
N ALA A 102 4.14 2.71 -25.14
CA ALA A 102 3.71 2.63 -26.55
C ALA A 102 2.47 1.75 -26.73
N LYS A 103 2.34 0.67 -25.95
CA LYS A 103 1.17 -0.24 -25.96
C LYS A 103 -0.08 0.38 -25.32
N ARG A 104 0.09 1.40 -24.47
CA ARG A 104 -0.95 1.94 -23.58
C ARG A 104 -1.31 3.41 -23.84
N GLY A 105 -0.57 4.14 -24.67
CA GLY A 105 -0.75 5.57 -24.93
C GLY A 105 -1.96 5.99 -25.79
N LYS A 106 -2.77 5.05 -26.33
CA LYS A 106 -3.92 5.41 -27.19
C LYS A 106 -5.03 6.13 -26.40
N ARG A 107 -5.51 7.28 -26.92
CA ARG A 107 -6.56 8.17 -26.33
C ARG A 107 -7.84 7.43 -25.90
N GLY A 108 -8.31 6.43 -26.65
CA GLY A 108 -9.55 5.70 -26.38
C GLY A 108 -9.60 4.89 -25.07
N ARG A 109 -8.50 4.82 -24.31
CA ARG A 109 -8.45 4.12 -23.01
C ARG A 109 -8.54 5.04 -21.80
N LEU A 110 -8.62 6.36 -22.01
CA LEU A 110 -8.81 7.35 -20.96
C LEU A 110 -10.18 7.24 -20.27
N PRO A 111 -11.32 7.08 -20.98
CA PRO A 111 -12.63 6.98 -20.34
C PRO A 111 -12.73 5.78 -19.40
N GLY A 112 -12.16 4.63 -19.78
CA GLY A 112 -12.15 3.45 -18.91
C GLY A 112 -11.34 3.67 -17.63
N ASP A 113 -10.18 4.34 -17.71
CA ASP A 113 -9.40 4.66 -16.51
C ASP A 113 -10.13 5.69 -15.61
N MET A 114 -10.87 6.64 -16.20
CA MET A 114 -11.74 7.57 -15.45
C MET A 114 -12.89 6.85 -14.74
N LEU A 115 -13.54 5.90 -15.41
CA LEU A 115 -14.59 5.07 -14.83
C LEU A 115 -14.07 4.27 -13.62
N VAL A 116 -12.85 3.73 -13.71
CA VAL A 116 -12.23 2.97 -12.61
C VAL A 116 -12.10 3.84 -11.35
N VAL A 117 -11.55 5.05 -11.49
CA VAL A 117 -11.34 5.93 -10.32
C VAL A 117 -12.65 6.52 -9.80
N ALA A 118 -13.61 6.81 -10.69
CA ALA A 118 -14.94 7.26 -10.30
C ALA A 118 -15.70 6.18 -9.50
N ALA A 119 -15.74 4.94 -10.01
CA ALA A 119 -16.44 3.85 -9.35
C ALA A 119 -15.79 3.49 -8.00
N ALA A 120 -14.45 3.48 -7.92
CA ALA A 120 -13.75 3.25 -6.65
C ALA A 120 -13.95 4.43 -5.67
N GLY A 121 -13.94 5.68 -6.16
CA GLY A 121 -14.23 6.86 -5.34
C GLY A 121 -15.67 6.84 -4.79
N PHE A 122 -16.64 6.55 -5.64
CA PHE A 122 -18.05 6.42 -5.25
C PHE A 122 -18.25 5.33 -4.19
N GLY A 123 -17.68 4.14 -4.41
CA GLY A 123 -17.75 3.05 -3.42
C GLY A 123 -17.07 3.39 -2.08
N ALA A 124 -16.02 4.22 -2.08
CA ALA A 124 -15.46 4.74 -0.85
C ALA A 124 -16.39 5.76 -0.17
N GLY A 125 -17.11 6.57 -0.94
CA GLY A 125 -18.10 7.51 -0.44
C GLY A 125 -19.29 6.81 0.22
N THR A 126 -19.85 5.76 -0.41
CA THR A 126 -20.99 5.03 0.15
C THR A 126 -20.68 4.40 1.50
N LEU A 127 -19.44 3.92 1.70
CA LEU A 127 -19.02 3.40 3.00
C LEU A 127 -18.96 4.49 4.09
N VAL A 128 -18.69 5.75 3.75
CA VAL A 128 -18.81 6.87 4.70
C VAL A 128 -20.25 7.08 5.12
N ALA A 129 -21.20 7.01 4.17
CA ALA A 129 -22.62 7.11 4.46
C ALA A 129 -23.10 5.98 5.39
N GLU A 130 -22.47 4.81 5.30
CA GLU A 130 -22.67 3.66 6.21
C GLU A 130 -21.85 3.74 7.51
N ALA A 131 -21.28 4.91 7.84
CA ALA A 131 -20.46 5.16 9.03
C ALA A 131 -19.14 4.35 9.11
N VAL A 132 -18.55 4.00 7.96
CA VAL A 132 -17.24 3.36 7.82
C VAL A 132 -16.28 4.30 7.07
N PRO A 133 -15.70 5.31 7.75
CA PRO A 133 -14.91 6.36 7.10
C PRO A 133 -13.48 5.95 6.71
N GLU A 134 -12.97 4.83 7.21
CA GLU A 134 -11.56 4.43 7.07
C GLU A 134 -11.13 4.19 5.61
N PRO A 135 -11.91 3.48 4.76
CA PRO A 135 -11.58 3.30 3.34
C PRO A 135 -11.53 4.62 2.58
N ALA A 136 -12.40 5.56 2.93
CA ALA A 136 -12.41 6.90 2.37
C ALA A 136 -11.17 7.70 2.75
N VAL A 137 -10.82 7.73 4.04
CA VAL A 137 -9.60 8.40 4.50
C VAL A 137 -8.38 7.80 3.82
N ALA A 138 -8.30 6.48 3.66
CA ALA A 138 -7.20 5.83 2.95
C ALA A 138 -7.16 6.19 1.45
N ALA A 139 -8.32 6.26 0.78
CA ALA A 139 -8.42 6.65 -0.62
C ALA A 139 -8.01 8.11 -0.83
N LEU A 140 -8.51 9.03 0.00
CA LEU A 140 -8.16 10.44 -0.04
C LEU A 140 -6.68 10.67 0.27
N ALA A 141 -6.15 9.96 1.28
CA ALA A 141 -4.73 9.98 1.58
C ALA A 141 -3.91 9.55 0.35
N LEU A 142 -4.30 8.44 -0.30
CA LEU A 142 -3.61 7.92 -1.48
C LEU A 142 -3.67 8.89 -2.68
N VAL A 143 -4.82 9.51 -2.94
CA VAL A 143 -4.96 10.58 -3.95
C VAL A 143 -4.00 11.72 -3.62
N GLY A 144 -4.03 12.20 -2.37
CA GLY A 144 -3.14 13.25 -1.87
C GLY A 144 -1.67 12.89 -2.06
N ILE A 145 -1.21 11.73 -1.57
CA ILE A 145 0.19 11.29 -1.71
C ILE A 145 0.60 11.17 -3.18
N THR A 146 -0.31 10.76 -4.06
CA THR A 146 0.00 10.62 -5.50
C THR A 146 0.20 11.99 -6.16
N LEU A 147 -0.65 12.98 -5.81
CA LEU A 147 -0.55 14.35 -6.32
C LEU A 147 0.63 15.12 -5.71
N LEU A 148 0.74 15.09 -4.38
CA LEU A 148 1.72 15.82 -3.60
C LEU A 148 3.13 15.21 -3.74
N GLY A 149 3.23 13.88 -3.71
CA GLY A 149 4.50 13.15 -3.87
C GLY A 149 5.05 13.13 -5.30
N ALA A 150 4.39 13.81 -6.23
CA ALA A 150 4.93 14.10 -7.56
C ALA A 150 5.77 15.40 -7.56
N ARG A 151 5.51 16.34 -6.65
CA ARG A 151 5.99 17.73 -6.76
C ARG A 151 6.52 18.34 -5.47
N TRP A 152 6.12 17.85 -4.31
CA TRP A 152 6.48 18.45 -3.04
C TRP A 152 7.37 17.52 -2.22
N ASP A 153 8.66 17.82 -2.24
CA ASP A 153 9.65 17.31 -1.27
C ASP A 153 9.22 17.59 0.18
N THR A 154 8.25 18.48 0.39
CA THR A 154 7.63 18.79 1.68
C THR A 154 7.07 17.54 2.36
N LEU A 155 6.54 16.55 1.63
CA LEU A 155 6.09 15.28 2.23
C LEU A 155 7.22 14.52 2.91
N SER A 156 8.45 14.62 2.38
CA SER A 156 9.61 13.94 2.94
C SER A 156 10.06 14.54 4.29
N ARG A 157 9.61 15.77 4.61
CA ARG A 157 9.94 16.44 5.88
C ARG A 157 9.17 15.83 7.06
N LEU A 158 7.93 15.39 6.83
CA LEU A 158 7.10 14.79 7.87
C LEU A 158 7.43 13.29 8.04
N PRO A 159 7.84 12.82 9.24
CA PRO A 159 8.22 11.43 9.48
C PRO A 159 7.16 10.40 9.06
N VAL A 160 5.88 10.71 9.29
CA VAL A 160 4.76 9.82 8.98
C VAL A 160 4.57 9.69 7.47
N LEU A 161 4.61 10.81 6.74
CA LEU A 161 4.36 10.83 5.30
C LEU A 161 5.54 10.24 4.49
N ARG A 162 6.75 10.21 5.06
CA ARG A 162 7.92 9.53 4.45
C ARG A 162 7.73 8.05 4.18
N VAL A 163 6.88 7.35 4.94
CA VAL A 163 6.61 5.92 4.68
C VAL A 163 5.76 5.78 3.42
N LEU A 164 4.75 6.64 3.30
CA LEU A 164 3.79 6.67 2.20
C LEU A 164 4.43 7.15 0.90
N ASP A 165 5.26 8.20 0.95
CA ASP A 165 6.03 8.66 -0.20
C ASP A 165 6.97 7.56 -0.74
N ARG A 166 7.70 6.87 0.15
CA ARG A 166 8.53 5.72 -0.23
C ARG A 166 7.72 4.59 -0.85
N TRP A 167 6.52 4.33 -0.34
CA TRP A 167 5.62 3.34 -0.93
C TRP A 167 5.19 3.75 -2.34
N ASN A 168 4.76 5.01 -2.53
CA ASN A 168 4.33 5.55 -3.82
C ASN A 168 5.47 5.50 -4.85
N HIS A 169 6.68 5.87 -4.42
CA HIS A 169 7.87 5.76 -5.25
C HIS A 169 8.14 4.32 -5.70
N ARG A 170 8.00 3.33 -4.81
CA ARG A 170 8.14 1.90 -5.18
C ARG A 170 7.09 1.45 -6.17
N LEU A 171 5.85 1.89 -6.01
CA LEU A 171 4.77 1.56 -6.92
C LEU A 171 5.04 2.12 -8.32
N ARG A 172 5.45 3.40 -8.41
CA ARG A 172 5.89 4.03 -9.67
C ARG A 172 6.99 3.24 -10.35
N LEU A 173 8.01 2.84 -9.60
CA LEU A 173 9.10 2.03 -10.15
C LEU A 173 8.65 0.64 -10.59
N PHE A 174 7.78 -0.01 -9.82
CA PHE A 174 7.23 -1.30 -10.20
C PHE A 174 6.49 -1.20 -11.54
N TYR A 175 5.66 -0.17 -11.71
CA TYR A 175 4.97 0.09 -12.98
C TYR A 175 5.87 0.60 -14.07
N TYR A 176 6.99 1.26 -13.77
CA TYR A 176 7.94 1.62 -14.81
C TYR A 176 8.45 0.36 -15.54
N PHE A 177 8.79 -0.70 -14.80
CA PHE A 177 9.30 -1.96 -15.37
C PHE A 177 8.21 -2.98 -15.76
N ASN A 178 6.98 -2.84 -15.28
CA ASN A 178 5.90 -3.81 -15.49
C ASN A 178 4.63 -3.14 -16.01
N ASP A 179 4.07 -3.64 -17.12
CA ASP A 179 2.81 -3.12 -17.68
C ASP A 179 1.66 -3.32 -16.68
N PRO A 180 1.04 -2.22 -16.17
CA PRO A 180 -0.06 -2.33 -15.23
C PRO A 180 -1.32 -2.91 -15.90
N GLY A 181 -1.47 -2.83 -17.22
CA GLY A 181 -2.61 -3.38 -17.94
C GLY A 181 -3.72 -2.37 -18.24
N GLY A 182 -4.87 -2.91 -18.68
CA GLY A 182 -6.04 -2.10 -19.05
C GLY A 182 -6.96 -1.76 -17.88
N PRO A 183 -7.97 -0.89 -18.10
CA PRO A 183 -8.88 -0.41 -17.06
C PRO A 183 -9.57 -1.54 -16.28
N LEU A 184 -10.08 -2.57 -16.96
CA LEU A 184 -10.75 -3.70 -16.31
C LEU A 184 -9.83 -4.44 -15.30
N ARG A 185 -8.55 -4.60 -15.66
CA ARG A 185 -7.55 -5.22 -14.78
C ARG A 185 -7.15 -4.29 -13.62
N LEU A 186 -7.32 -2.97 -13.78
CA LEU A 186 -7.09 -1.98 -12.72
C LEU A 186 -8.27 -1.92 -11.76
N PHE A 187 -9.50 -2.05 -12.26
CA PHE A 187 -10.70 -2.12 -11.43
C PHE A 187 -10.66 -3.31 -10.47
N PHE A 188 -10.41 -4.51 -11.01
CA PHE A 188 -10.40 -5.73 -10.21
C PHE A 188 -9.07 -5.99 -9.48
N ARG A 189 -8.20 -4.98 -9.34
CA ARG A 189 -6.84 -5.17 -8.82
C ARG A 189 -6.81 -5.61 -7.36
N GLY A 190 -7.73 -5.09 -6.56
CA GLY A 190 -7.95 -5.57 -5.20
C GLY A 190 -8.34 -7.04 -5.20
N PRO A 191 -9.56 -7.39 -5.65
CA PRO A 191 -10.06 -8.77 -5.60
C PRO A 191 -9.15 -9.81 -6.28
N LEU A 192 -8.50 -9.46 -7.39
CA LEU A 192 -7.65 -10.39 -8.15
C LEU A 192 -6.29 -10.67 -7.50
N ALA A 193 -5.91 -9.94 -6.45
CA ALA A 193 -4.60 -10.10 -5.84
C ALA A 193 -4.39 -11.45 -5.18
N VAL A 194 -5.45 -12.10 -4.72
CA VAL A 194 -5.40 -13.48 -4.21
C VAL A 194 -4.90 -14.43 -5.30
N PHE A 195 -5.43 -14.31 -6.51
CA PHE A 195 -4.99 -15.09 -7.67
C PHE A 195 -3.63 -14.65 -8.22
N ALA A 196 -3.23 -13.40 -7.96
CA ALA A 196 -1.91 -12.88 -8.33
C ALA A 196 -0.76 -13.55 -7.55
N MET A 197 -1.05 -14.16 -6.39
CA MET A 197 -0.05 -14.80 -5.53
C MET A 197 0.67 -15.98 -6.21
N ALA A 198 0.06 -16.62 -7.21
CA ALA A 198 0.68 -17.73 -7.95
C ALA A 198 1.86 -17.27 -8.84
N ARG A 199 1.85 -16.03 -9.35
CA ARG A 199 2.86 -15.53 -10.30
C ARG A 199 3.86 -14.62 -9.62
N LYS A 200 5.17 -14.91 -9.73
CA LYS A 200 6.25 -14.14 -9.07
C LYS A 200 6.11 -12.61 -9.25
N ARG A 201 5.85 -12.14 -10.47
CA ARG A 201 5.70 -10.70 -10.77
C ARG A 201 4.44 -10.09 -10.18
N ALA A 202 3.30 -10.76 -10.32
CA ALA A 202 2.01 -10.27 -9.84
C ALA A 202 1.93 -10.29 -8.29
N ARG A 203 2.65 -11.22 -7.66
CA ARG A 203 2.80 -11.30 -6.20
C ARG A 203 3.48 -10.07 -5.59
N VAL A 204 4.52 -9.54 -6.24
CA VAL A 204 5.23 -8.34 -5.76
C VAL A 204 4.28 -7.14 -5.71
N GLU A 205 3.49 -6.97 -6.76
CA GLU A 205 2.51 -5.91 -6.84
C GLU A 205 1.43 -6.04 -5.76
N ALA A 206 0.84 -7.23 -5.63
CA ALA A 206 -0.12 -7.52 -4.58
C ALA A 206 0.46 -7.18 -3.21
N PHE A 207 1.73 -7.52 -2.94
CA PHE A 207 2.38 -7.16 -1.68
C PHE A 207 2.58 -5.66 -1.48
N LEU A 208 2.73 -4.84 -2.52
CA LEU A 208 2.80 -3.39 -2.36
C LEU A 208 1.46 -2.87 -1.81
N TYR A 209 0.35 -3.23 -2.44
CA TYR A 209 -0.97 -2.79 -2.00
C TYR A 209 -1.39 -3.42 -0.66
N LEU A 210 -1.11 -4.71 -0.44
CA LEU A 210 -1.43 -5.39 0.82
C LEU A 210 -0.64 -4.80 1.99
N LYS A 211 0.64 -4.44 1.77
CA LYS A 211 1.43 -3.71 2.78
C LYS A 211 0.80 -2.36 3.11
N LEU A 212 0.35 -1.61 2.09
CA LEU A 212 -0.28 -0.31 2.31
C LEU A 212 -1.58 -0.45 3.09
N GLY A 213 -2.47 -1.34 2.66
CA GLY A 213 -3.72 -1.65 3.35
C GLY A 213 -3.46 -2.04 4.81
N ALA A 214 -2.46 -2.90 5.05
CA ALA A 214 -2.13 -3.34 6.40
C ALA A 214 -1.64 -2.18 7.27
N TRP A 215 -0.83 -1.26 6.73
CA TRP A 215 -0.40 -0.06 7.46
C TRP A 215 -1.56 0.87 7.80
N PHE A 216 -2.48 1.12 6.86
CA PHE A 216 -3.67 1.91 7.14
C PHE A 216 -4.55 1.24 8.20
N THR A 217 -4.85 -0.04 8.04
CA THR A 217 -5.67 -0.76 9.02
C THR A 217 -5.02 -0.78 10.40
N MET A 218 -3.71 -1.03 10.50
CA MET A 218 -3.01 -0.96 11.79
C MET A 218 -3.08 0.45 12.38
N ALA A 219 -2.95 1.51 11.57
CA ALA A 219 -3.08 2.87 12.06
C ALA A 219 -4.48 3.17 12.59
N PHE A 220 -5.52 2.76 11.87
CA PHE A 220 -6.91 2.93 12.30
C PHE A 220 -7.21 2.14 13.57
N VAL A 221 -6.76 0.88 13.66
CA VAL A 221 -6.90 0.07 14.88
C VAL A 221 -6.19 0.71 16.07
N VAL A 222 -5.02 1.32 15.88
CA VAL A 222 -4.33 2.04 16.96
C VAL A 222 -5.16 3.25 17.41
N VAL A 223 -5.73 4.02 16.49
CA VAL A 223 -6.59 5.17 16.81
C VAL A 223 -7.85 4.71 17.56
N GLU A 224 -8.51 3.66 17.09
CA GLU A 224 -9.67 3.06 17.76
C GLU A 224 -9.31 2.55 19.16
N ALA A 225 -8.18 1.87 19.30
CA ALA A 225 -7.72 1.39 20.61
C ALA A 225 -7.49 2.54 21.59
N ILE A 226 -6.90 3.66 21.14
CA ILE A 226 -6.75 4.88 21.95
C ILE A 226 -8.12 5.44 22.36
N GLN A 227 -9.07 5.47 21.42
CA GLN A 227 -10.43 5.95 21.68
C GLN A 227 -11.14 5.08 22.72
N TYR A 228 -11.10 3.75 22.59
CA TYR A 228 -11.68 2.82 23.57
C TYR A 228 -11.07 2.98 24.96
N VAL A 229 -9.74 3.07 25.05
CA VAL A 229 -9.05 3.30 26.33
C VAL A 229 -9.46 4.65 26.93
N SER A 230 -9.56 5.70 26.11
CA SER A 230 -9.99 7.02 26.56
C SER A 230 -11.46 7.07 27.02
N ALA A 231 -12.30 6.18 26.48
CA ALA A 231 -13.70 6.02 26.88
C ALA A 231 -13.88 5.13 28.13
N GLY A 232 -12.79 4.64 28.73
CA GLY A 232 -12.84 3.80 29.93
C GLY A 232 -13.27 2.36 29.70
N THR A 233 -13.35 1.90 28.43
CA THR A 233 -13.70 0.52 28.10
C THR A 233 -12.63 -0.43 28.60
N ARG A 234 -13.04 -1.49 29.32
CA ARG A 234 -12.10 -2.50 29.83
C ARG A 234 -11.64 -3.41 28.70
N LEU A 235 -10.37 -3.82 28.72
CA LEU A 235 -9.77 -4.74 27.72
C LEU A 235 -10.55 -6.06 27.54
N GLY A 236 -11.28 -6.51 28.57
CA GLY A 236 -12.12 -7.72 28.51
C GLY A 236 -13.49 -7.54 27.84
N GLU A 237 -13.89 -6.30 27.57
CA GLU A 237 -15.15 -5.96 26.88
C GLU A 237 -14.95 -5.74 25.37
N LEU A 238 -13.71 -5.92 24.88
CA LEU A 238 -13.39 -5.80 23.47
C LEU A 238 -14.21 -6.83 22.66
N PRO A 239 -15.15 -6.40 21.82
CA PRO A 239 -16.08 -7.33 21.20
C PRO A 239 -15.34 -8.23 20.22
N GLY A 240 -15.67 -9.53 20.20
CA GLY A 240 -15.19 -10.46 19.16
C GLY A 240 -15.52 -10.01 17.73
N ALA A 241 -16.48 -9.08 17.59
CA ALA A 241 -16.79 -8.38 16.35
C ALA A 241 -15.63 -7.53 15.79
N LEU A 242 -14.66 -7.12 16.62
CA LEU A 242 -13.50 -6.33 16.18
C LEU A 242 -12.66 -7.07 15.14
N MET A 243 -12.53 -8.39 15.25
CA MET A 243 -11.75 -9.18 14.29
C MET A 243 -12.40 -9.15 12.91
N LEU A 244 -13.68 -9.46 12.84
CA LEU A 244 -14.42 -9.45 11.57
C LEU A 244 -14.51 -8.04 10.98
N GLN A 245 -14.75 -7.03 11.81
CA GLN A 245 -14.74 -5.62 11.39
C GLN A 245 -13.37 -5.18 10.86
N THR A 246 -12.27 -5.57 11.52
CA THR A 246 -10.91 -5.25 11.07
C THR A 246 -10.61 -5.86 9.71
N VAL A 247 -11.03 -7.12 9.49
CA VAL A 247 -10.88 -7.80 8.19
C VAL A 247 -11.73 -7.12 7.13
N ALA A 248 -12.98 -6.76 7.44
CA ALA A 248 -13.87 -6.06 6.52
C ALA A 248 -13.30 -4.68 6.13
N ARG A 249 -12.85 -3.88 7.11
CA ARG A 249 -12.19 -2.59 6.89
C ARG A 249 -10.93 -2.73 6.05
N PHE A 250 -10.05 -3.68 6.37
CA PHE A 250 -8.87 -3.96 5.56
C PHE A 250 -9.23 -4.29 4.12
N THR A 251 -10.23 -5.16 3.94
CA THR A 251 -10.69 -5.59 2.62
C THR A 251 -11.23 -4.40 1.83
N ALA A 252 -12.07 -3.57 2.45
CA ALA A 252 -12.63 -2.36 1.83
C ALA A 252 -11.55 -1.32 1.46
N VAL A 253 -10.64 -1.01 2.41
CA VAL A 253 -9.48 -0.14 2.14
C VAL A 253 -8.71 -0.70 0.94
N TYR A 254 -8.42 -2.00 0.94
CA TYR A 254 -7.62 -2.64 -0.10
C TYR A 254 -8.31 -2.63 -1.47
N THR A 255 -9.59 -3.00 -1.55
CA THR A 255 -10.34 -3.10 -2.80
C THR A 255 -10.61 -1.74 -3.43
N LEU A 256 -10.79 -0.69 -2.64
CA LEU A 256 -11.12 0.65 -3.12
C LEU A 256 -9.87 1.49 -3.41
N THR A 257 -8.82 1.38 -2.59
CA THR A 257 -7.61 2.19 -2.78
C THR A 257 -6.71 1.64 -3.89
N ALA A 258 -6.62 0.32 -4.06
CA ALA A 258 -5.72 -0.27 -5.06
C ALA A 258 -6.04 0.16 -6.51
N PRO A 259 -7.31 0.18 -6.97
CA PRO A 259 -7.66 0.70 -8.30
C PRO A 259 -7.33 2.17 -8.49
N ILE A 260 -7.57 3.00 -7.47
CA ILE A 260 -7.27 4.44 -7.49
C ILE A 260 -5.77 4.65 -7.65
N GLY A 261 -4.98 4.10 -6.73
CA GLY A 261 -3.52 4.23 -6.77
C GLY A 261 -2.92 3.66 -8.05
N ALA A 262 -3.42 2.51 -8.51
CA ALA A 262 -2.93 1.88 -9.73
C ALA A 262 -3.13 2.76 -10.96
N THR A 263 -4.33 3.35 -11.06
CA THR A 263 -4.73 4.12 -12.23
C THR A 263 -4.04 5.48 -12.26
N LEU A 264 -4.00 6.19 -11.12
CA LEU A 264 -3.30 7.47 -11.03
C LEU A 264 -1.79 7.31 -11.29
N THR A 265 -1.16 6.28 -10.71
CA THR A 265 0.27 6.00 -10.93
C THR A 265 0.57 5.69 -12.40
N LYS A 266 -0.25 4.86 -13.04
CA LYS A 266 -0.12 4.56 -14.48
C LYS A 266 -0.20 5.84 -15.31
N ARG A 267 -1.11 6.76 -14.97
CA ARG A 267 -1.33 8.00 -15.73
C ARG A 267 -0.21 9.00 -15.53
N LEU A 268 0.33 9.09 -14.33
CA LEU A 268 1.53 9.87 -14.02
C LEU A 268 2.75 9.41 -14.83
N LEU A 269 2.86 8.12 -15.13
CA LEU A 269 3.94 7.59 -15.99
C LEU A 269 3.72 7.84 -17.50
N LEU A 270 2.49 8.15 -17.92
CA LEU A 270 2.14 8.34 -19.33
C LEU A 270 2.02 9.83 -19.72
N ASP A 271 1.59 10.69 -18.79
CA ASP A 271 1.37 12.11 -19.02
C ASP A 271 2.48 12.94 -18.35
N ALA A 272 3.33 13.58 -19.15
CA ALA A 272 4.39 14.45 -18.65
C ALA A 272 3.87 15.78 -18.09
N SER A 273 2.62 16.14 -18.37
CA SER A 273 2.03 17.43 -17.98
C SER A 273 1.27 17.39 -16.65
N ASP A 274 1.09 16.20 -16.06
CA ASP A 274 0.31 15.90 -14.85
C ASP A 274 -1.17 16.33 -14.87
N ARG A 275 -1.62 17.10 -15.86
CA ARG A 275 -2.98 17.68 -15.92
C ARG A 275 -4.05 16.60 -15.85
N LEU A 276 -3.86 15.49 -16.56
CA LEU A 276 -4.83 14.39 -16.53
C LEU A 276 -4.92 13.73 -15.15
N VAL A 277 -3.81 13.67 -14.40
CA VAL A 277 -3.79 13.09 -13.05
C VAL A 277 -4.60 13.96 -12.09
N TRP A 278 -4.47 15.29 -12.19
CA TRP A 278 -5.29 16.23 -11.43
C TRP A 278 -6.78 16.13 -11.76
N TRP A 279 -7.14 16.05 -13.05
CA TRP A 279 -8.53 15.83 -13.46
C TRP A 279 -9.10 14.51 -12.91
N MET A 280 -8.33 13.43 -12.97
CA MET A 280 -8.77 12.14 -12.44
C MET A 280 -8.89 12.14 -10.91
N ALA A 281 -8.02 12.86 -10.22
CA ALA A 281 -8.17 13.07 -8.78
C ALA A 281 -9.44 13.86 -8.46
N ALA A 282 -9.73 14.94 -9.20
CA ALA A 282 -10.96 15.71 -9.05
C ALA A 282 -12.21 14.83 -9.28
N ILE A 283 -12.22 13.99 -10.33
CA ILE A 283 -13.29 13.00 -10.57
C ILE A 283 -13.44 12.04 -9.39
N THR A 284 -12.33 11.56 -8.84
CA THR A 284 -12.35 10.66 -7.66
C THR A 284 -12.98 11.37 -6.47
N LEU A 285 -12.63 12.63 -6.22
CA LEU A 285 -13.18 13.44 -5.14
C LEU A 285 -14.67 13.74 -5.32
N LEU A 286 -15.10 14.09 -6.53
CA LEU A 286 -16.51 14.32 -6.84
C LEU A 286 -17.33 13.05 -6.64
N ALA A 287 -16.87 11.92 -7.19
CA ALA A 287 -17.53 10.63 -7.01
C ALA A 287 -17.59 10.22 -5.53
N PHE A 288 -16.53 10.49 -4.77
CA PHE A 288 -16.50 10.27 -3.33
C PHE A 288 -17.56 11.09 -2.60
N VAL A 289 -17.66 12.39 -2.86
CA VAL A 289 -18.67 13.26 -2.24
C VAL A 289 -20.09 12.78 -2.59
N SER A 290 -20.34 12.45 -3.87
CA SER A 290 -21.62 11.89 -4.32
C SER A 290 -22.02 10.62 -3.59
N GLY A 291 -21.09 9.68 -3.45
CA GLY A 291 -21.33 8.45 -2.69
C GLY A 291 -21.61 8.72 -1.21
N ALA A 292 -20.91 9.69 -0.61
CA ALA A 292 -21.07 10.05 0.81
C ALA A 292 -22.39 10.77 1.10
N THR A 293 -22.93 11.53 0.15
CA THR A 293 -24.20 12.25 0.29
C THR A 293 -25.41 11.47 -0.23
N GLY A 294 -25.22 10.24 -0.74
CA GLY A 294 -26.29 9.44 -1.36
C GLY A 294 -26.84 10.05 -2.65
N GLY A 295 -26.12 10.99 -3.27
CA GLY A 295 -26.57 11.73 -4.45
C GLY A 295 -26.05 11.07 -5.73
N PHE A 296 -26.96 10.69 -6.63
CA PHE A 296 -26.62 10.30 -7.99
C PHE A 296 -26.27 11.54 -8.83
N PHE A 297 -25.18 11.46 -9.61
CA PHE A 297 -25.02 12.22 -10.84
C PHE A 297 -25.70 11.48 -11.98
#